data_AF-A0A015J8M5-F1
#
_entry.id   AF-A0A015J8M5-F1
#
_cell.length_a   1.000
_cell.length_b   1.000
_cell.length_c   1.000
_cell.angle_alpha   90.00
_cell.angle_beta   90.00
_cell.angle_gamma   90.00
#
_symmetry.space_group_name_H-M   'P 1'
#
loop_
_entity.id
_entity.type
_entity.pdbx_description
1 polymer ?
#
loop_
_entity_poly.entity_id
_entity_poly.type
_entity_poly.pdbx_seq_one_letter_code
_entity_poly.pdbx_strand_id
1 'polypeptide(L)'
;MDFEVLRILGVTPMSELEYIKKNIIPKFKDFQTPSQKYIDFLQSILSGNQEIEKHLKKYPAIPNGSLTEFVKADALYDITVPLFSYVFKDDDKFLPRIFYSNKVLMAALKRMGLKYQVNCETFIECAQEIEQQSDIQSDRFSMEEVKMMINHLYNKSISNLKFLDDQWKKLINIKFVPSKIIQNPLCEESKETLKFGSFSVLCFQKYKDVCWTKRHFFEKNVEPTDSFCKRDPRIGIPSPKDIIEHWSFVVKNIESIFGQDRSEAKRVIEEIYKIMNKNVEESEELEIDNKEELFLNGDDPLDEKCWVTGSKLAFGIQENTEARDKVVDFLAPYKTLLLRAGAMEVDDNYINEYKRSEKLSQKDKLFKNLLKFINHENKHHDVTFIVGKEEISANRYVLSAASTHFEMVFCDLNKTEIKVEKEKPHTIRVFLRWLYGEEAAINEENFEEGKEYYTDYLTFLVDLLKVADNYDVELLKNEVEDVIISDRRISVHNVNKILNCLKECKAPALKLKECCEKFKEDNSELCR
;
A
#
# COMPACT_ATOMS: atom_id res chain seq x y z
N MET A 1 -36.72 60.44 43.92
CA MET A 1 -35.69 61.38 44.39
C MET A 1 -34.95 61.86 43.16
N ASP A 2 -34.84 63.17 42.95
CA ASP A 2 -34.33 63.74 41.70
C ASP A 2 -32.80 63.61 41.63
N PHE A 3 -32.27 63.06 40.54
CA PHE A 3 -30.83 62.80 40.36
C PHE A 3 -30.00 64.08 40.47
N GLU A 4 -30.60 65.21 40.11
CA GLU A 4 -29.91 66.51 40.12
C GLU A 4 -29.73 67.08 41.52
N VAL A 5 -30.65 66.79 42.45
CA VAL A 5 -30.53 67.15 43.87
C VAL A 5 -29.38 66.40 44.53
N LEU A 6 -29.18 65.12 44.19
CA LEU A 6 -28.08 64.31 44.71
C LEU A 6 -26.71 64.81 44.20
N ARG A 7 -26.65 65.25 42.94
CA ARG A 7 -25.43 65.80 42.34
C ARG A 7 -25.02 67.13 42.99
N ILE A 8 -25.98 67.99 43.32
CA ILE A 8 -25.76 69.26 44.06
C ILE A 8 -25.24 69.00 45.49
N LEU A 9 -25.67 67.90 46.12
CA LEU A 9 -25.18 67.47 47.44
C LEU A 9 -23.80 66.78 47.41
N GLY A 10 -23.11 66.80 46.27
CA GLY A 10 -21.76 66.24 46.13
C GLY A 10 -21.69 64.73 45.92
N VAL A 11 -22.83 64.07 45.64
CA VAL A 11 -22.85 62.63 45.35
C VAL A 11 -22.31 62.39 43.94
N THR A 12 -21.15 61.74 43.84
CA THR A 12 -20.61 61.29 42.55
C THR A 12 -21.41 60.10 42.01
N PRO A 13 -21.93 60.18 40.77
CA PRO A 13 -22.56 59.04 40.13
C PRO A 13 -21.54 57.91 39.97
N MET A 14 -21.93 56.69 40.34
CA MET A 14 -21.08 55.50 40.27
C MET A 14 -21.67 54.53 39.26
N SER A 15 -20.86 54.09 38.30
CA SER A 15 -21.27 53.04 37.36
C SER A 15 -21.44 51.70 38.07
N GLU A 16 -22.26 50.80 37.52
CA GLU A 16 -22.41 49.43 38.05
C GLU A 16 -21.05 48.71 38.16
N LEU A 17 -20.17 48.90 37.18
CA LEU A 17 -18.83 48.32 37.17
C LEU A 17 -17.97 48.85 38.33
N GLU A 18 -17.99 50.16 38.59
CA GLU A 18 -17.26 50.76 39.71
C GLU A 18 -17.83 50.31 41.06
N TYR A 19 -19.16 50.16 41.15
CA TYR A 19 -19.81 49.64 42.33
C TYR A 19 -19.36 48.20 42.62
N ILE A 20 -19.34 47.34 41.62
CA ILE A 20 -18.88 45.95 41.75
C ILE A 20 -17.41 45.90 42.17
N LYS A 21 -16.55 46.69 41.52
CA LYS A 21 -15.11 46.78 41.84
C LYS A 21 -14.84 47.22 43.27
N LYS A 22 -15.55 48.25 43.75
CA LYS A 22 -15.28 48.85 45.06
C LYS A 22 -15.98 48.12 46.21
N ASN A 23 -17.16 47.54 45.98
CA ASN A 23 -18.02 47.08 47.07
C ASN A 23 -18.26 45.57 47.09
N ILE A 24 -18.21 44.89 45.92
CA ILE A 24 -18.53 43.46 45.82
C ILE A 24 -17.26 42.61 45.84
N ILE A 25 -16.31 42.89 44.94
CA ILE A 25 -15.10 42.06 44.78
C ILE A 25 -14.26 41.94 46.05
N PRO A 26 -13.99 43.02 46.81
CA PRO A 26 -13.22 42.91 48.04
C PRO A 26 -13.85 41.97 49.06
N LYS A 27 -15.19 41.83 49.00
CA LYS A 27 -15.99 40.99 49.89
C LYS A 27 -16.19 39.57 49.37
N PHE A 28 -15.65 39.19 48.20
CA PHE A 28 -15.80 37.81 47.70
C PHE A 28 -15.29 36.75 48.67
N LYS A 29 -14.25 37.07 49.45
CA LYS A 29 -13.72 36.19 50.50
C LYS A 29 -14.64 36.06 51.71
N ASP A 30 -15.56 37.01 51.90
CA ASP A 30 -16.47 37.04 53.04
C ASP A 30 -17.73 36.19 52.76
N PHE A 31 -18.04 35.91 51.49
CA PHE A 31 -19.12 35.01 51.12
C PHE A 31 -18.64 33.56 51.23
N GLN A 32 -18.98 32.90 52.33
CA GLN A 32 -18.63 31.48 52.51
C GLN A 32 -19.45 30.55 51.61
N THR A 33 -20.74 30.84 51.39
CA THR A 33 -21.63 30.01 50.57
C THR A 33 -22.52 30.84 49.63
N PRO A 34 -22.75 30.36 48.40
CA PRO A 34 -23.73 30.94 47.48
C PRO A 34 -25.15 31.03 48.08
N SER A 35 -25.68 32.25 48.22
CA SER A 35 -27.07 32.48 48.63
C SER A 35 -27.98 32.76 47.43
N GLN A 36 -29.29 32.54 47.59
CA GLN A 36 -30.27 32.89 46.55
C GLN A 36 -30.19 34.37 46.14
N LYS A 37 -29.97 35.28 47.09
CA LYS A 37 -29.80 36.72 46.81
C LYS A 37 -28.59 36.99 45.91
N TYR A 38 -27.52 36.22 46.08
CA TYR A 38 -26.33 36.34 45.23
C TYR A 38 -26.57 35.79 43.82
N ILE A 39 -27.34 34.71 43.70
CA ILE A 39 -27.80 34.17 42.40
C ILE A 39 -28.63 35.22 41.65
N ASP A 40 -29.60 35.84 42.32
CA ASP A 40 -30.45 36.88 41.73
C ASP A 40 -29.61 38.10 41.30
N PHE A 41 -28.62 38.47 42.14
CA PHE A 41 -27.64 39.51 41.82
C PHE A 41 -26.84 39.18 40.56
N LEU A 42 -26.26 37.98 40.46
CA LEU A 42 -25.50 37.53 39.29
C LEU A 42 -26.36 37.55 38.02
N GLN A 43 -27.61 37.07 38.11
CA GLN A 43 -28.54 37.11 36.98
C GLN A 43 -28.79 38.54 36.50
N SER A 44 -28.91 39.50 37.42
CA SER A 44 -29.09 40.91 37.09
C SER A 44 -27.85 41.50 36.40
N ILE A 45 -26.67 41.36 37.00
CA ILE A 45 -25.47 42.07 36.52
C ILE A 45 -24.84 41.45 35.27
N LEU A 46 -25.08 40.16 35.01
CA LEU A 46 -24.60 39.47 33.81
C LEU A 46 -25.60 39.53 32.65
N SER A 47 -26.70 40.29 32.80
CA SER A 47 -27.70 40.53 31.75
C SER A 47 -27.24 41.55 30.69
N GLY A 48 -26.03 41.37 30.13
CA GLY A 48 -25.58 42.07 28.91
C GLY A 48 -24.42 43.06 29.08
N ASN A 49 -23.85 43.22 30.27
CA ASN A 49 -22.71 44.12 30.49
C ASN A 49 -21.35 43.39 30.34
N GLN A 50 -20.76 43.47 29.15
CA GLN A 50 -19.50 42.78 28.84
C GLN A 50 -18.29 43.27 29.65
N GLU A 51 -18.29 44.50 30.17
CA GLU A 51 -17.18 44.98 31.01
C GLU A 51 -17.20 44.32 32.39
N ILE A 52 -18.39 44.12 32.94
CA ILE A 52 -18.59 43.36 34.18
C ILE A 52 -18.14 41.91 33.97
N GLU A 53 -18.52 41.28 32.86
CA GLU A 53 -18.09 39.91 32.51
C GLU A 53 -16.56 39.78 32.47
N LYS A 54 -15.87 40.66 31.74
CA LYS A 54 -14.40 40.66 31.63
C LYS A 54 -13.71 40.81 32.97
N HIS A 55 -14.32 41.57 33.89
CA HIS A 55 -13.76 41.82 35.19
C HIS A 55 -14.02 40.66 36.17
N LEU A 56 -15.25 40.16 36.24
CA LEU A 56 -15.62 39.01 37.08
C LEU A 56 -14.94 37.71 36.67
N LYS A 57 -14.63 37.54 35.38
CA LYS A 57 -13.89 36.36 34.86
C LYS A 57 -12.61 36.05 35.64
N LYS A 58 -11.98 37.06 36.24
CA LYS A 58 -10.69 36.94 36.95
C LYS A 58 -10.83 36.35 38.36
N TYR A 59 -12.04 36.28 38.91
CA TYR A 59 -12.29 35.98 40.31
C TYR A 59 -13.17 34.72 40.46
N PRO A 60 -13.03 33.99 41.59
CA PRO A 60 -13.96 32.93 41.96
C PRO A 60 -15.28 33.56 42.41
N ALA A 61 -16.15 33.85 41.44
CA ALA A 61 -17.39 34.60 41.65
C ALA A 61 -18.64 33.81 41.24
N ILE A 62 -18.47 32.65 40.61
CA ILE A 62 -19.58 31.84 40.09
C ILE A 62 -19.82 30.66 41.04
N PRO A 63 -21.05 30.45 41.52
CA PRO A 63 -21.39 29.27 42.32
C PRO A 63 -21.11 27.98 41.56
N ASN A 64 -20.61 26.97 42.26
CA ASN A 64 -20.47 25.61 41.75
C ASN A 64 -21.79 24.82 41.83
N GLY A 65 -21.82 23.61 41.29
CA GLY A 65 -23.06 22.86 41.00
C GLY A 65 -23.93 22.62 42.23
N SER A 66 -23.31 22.32 43.36
CA SER A 66 -23.94 22.03 44.65
C SER A 66 -24.14 23.28 45.52
N LEU A 67 -23.77 24.46 45.02
CA LEU A 67 -23.89 25.75 45.71
C LEU A 67 -23.12 25.77 47.05
N THR A 68 -21.97 25.13 47.10
CA THR A 68 -21.12 25.01 48.29
C THR A 68 -19.99 26.03 48.31
N GLU A 69 -19.48 26.42 47.14
CA GLU A 69 -18.38 27.39 47.02
C GLU A 69 -18.52 28.28 45.77
N PHE A 70 -17.66 29.29 45.69
CA PHE A 70 -17.47 30.10 44.49
C PHE A 70 -16.21 29.70 43.75
N VAL A 71 -16.35 29.52 42.45
CA VAL A 71 -15.26 29.17 41.54
C VAL A 71 -15.21 30.15 40.37
N LYS A 72 -14.12 30.07 39.59
CA LYS A 72 -14.02 30.81 38.33
C LYS A 72 -14.93 30.16 37.29
N ALA A 73 -15.39 30.97 36.33
CA ALA A 73 -16.23 30.46 35.24
C ALA A 73 -15.52 29.36 34.42
N ASP A 74 -14.20 29.47 34.23
CA ASP A 74 -13.38 28.50 33.49
C ASP A 74 -13.06 27.21 34.27
N ALA A 75 -13.38 27.15 35.56
CA ALA A 75 -13.32 25.91 36.34
C ALA A 75 -14.58 25.04 36.16
N LEU A 76 -15.64 25.59 35.56
CA LEU A 76 -16.95 24.95 35.45
C LEU A 76 -17.18 24.30 34.09
N TYR A 77 -17.93 23.21 34.10
CA TYR A 77 -18.40 22.48 32.92
C TYR A 77 -19.92 22.60 32.77
N ASP A 78 -20.36 22.60 31.53
CA ASP A 78 -21.77 22.50 31.15
C ASP A 78 -22.21 21.03 31.21
N ILE A 79 -23.14 20.70 32.10
CA ILE A 79 -23.62 19.33 32.32
C ILE A 79 -24.42 18.80 31.11
N THR A 80 -24.85 19.68 30.20
CA THR A 80 -25.58 19.27 28.99
C THR A 80 -24.65 18.70 27.92
N VAL A 81 -23.33 18.88 28.06
CA VAL A 81 -22.34 18.23 27.19
C VAL A 81 -22.14 16.79 27.66
N PRO A 82 -22.49 15.78 26.85
CA PRO A 82 -22.46 14.39 27.29
C PRO A 82 -21.11 13.97 27.86
N LEU A 83 -20.01 14.27 27.17
CA LEU A 83 -18.65 13.90 27.62
C LEU A 83 -18.34 14.44 29.03
N PHE A 84 -18.66 15.70 29.31
CA PHE A 84 -18.41 16.28 30.63
C PHE A 84 -19.28 15.64 31.70
N SER A 85 -20.56 15.39 31.38
CA SER A 85 -21.50 14.75 32.29
C SER A 85 -21.06 13.35 32.73
N TYR A 86 -20.40 12.58 31.84
CA TYR A 86 -19.89 11.24 32.17
C TYR A 86 -18.60 11.31 32.99
N VAL A 87 -17.65 12.14 32.56
CA VAL A 87 -16.32 12.20 33.17
C VAL A 87 -16.34 12.83 34.57
N PHE A 88 -17.16 13.87 34.76
CA PHE A 88 -17.20 14.62 36.01
C PHE A 88 -18.45 14.35 36.85
N LYS A 89 -19.20 13.26 36.62
CA LYS A 89 -20.54 12.99 37.20
C LYS A 89 -20.66 13.22 38.71
N ASP A 90 -19.63 12.85 39.48
CA ASP A 90 -19.59 12.97 40.95
C ASP A 90 -18.81 14.20 41.44
N ASP A 91 -18.41 15.08 40.53
CA ASP A 91 -17.61 16.26 40.82
C ASP A 91 -18.50 17.51 40.92
N ASP A 92 -18.11 18.46 41.77
CA ASP A 92 -18.84 19.71 41.96
C ASP A 92 -18.49 20.76 40.89
N LYS A 93 -17.77 20.35 39.84
CA LYS A 93 -17.27 21.18 38.73
C LYS A 93 -18.36 21.58 37.72
N PHE A 94 -19.65 21.36 37.97
CA PHE A 94 -20.71 21.73 37.04
C PHE A 94 -21.34 23.09 37.33
N LEU A 95 -21.85 23.74 36.29
CA LEU A 95 -22.69 24.93 36.48
C LEU A 95 -24.00 24.57 37.20
N PRO A 96 -24.47 25.38 38.18
CA PRO A 96 -25.76 25.20 38.84
C PRO A 96 -26.94 25.05 37.88
N ARG A 97 -27.83 24.11 38.18
CA ARG A 97 -29.02 23.84 37.35
C ARG A 97 -29.94 25.06 37.20
N ILE A 98 -29.96 25.96 38.18
CA ILE A 98 -30.77 27.19 38.18
C ILE A 98 -30.35 28.18 37.07
N PHE A 99 -29.13 28.08 36.53
CA PHE A 99 -28.64 29.01 35.53
C PHE A 99 -29.00 28.65 34.09
N TYR A 100 -29.39 27.39 33.81
CA TYR A 100 -29.67 26.93 32.44
C TYR A 100 -30.94 27.52 31.83
N SER A 101 -31.90 27.96 32.65
CA SER A 101 -33.13 28.61 32.17
C SER A 101 -32.87 30.01 31.61
N ASN A 102 -31.78 30.67 32.02
CA ASN A 102 -31.44 32.04 31.63
C ASN A 102 -30.42 32.06 30.48
N LYS A 103 -30.91 32.22 29.25
CA LYS A 103 -30.07 32.26 28.04
C LYS A 103 -29.04 33.39 28.02
N VAL A 104 -29.37 34.56 28.60
CA VAL A 104 -28.47 35.71 28.62
C VAL A 104 -27.29 35.46 29.55
N LEU A 105 -27.58 34.97 30.76
CA LEU A 105 -26.57 34.55 31.72
C LEU A 105 -25.67 33.44 31.15
N MET A 106 -26.26 32.43 30.52
CA MET A 106 -25.50 31.37 29.87
C MET A 106 -24.52 31.95 28.83
N ALA A 107 -24.97 32.88 27.98
CA ALA A 107 -24.10 33.51 27.00
C ALA A 107 -22.94 34.29 27.64
N ALA A 108 -23.19 34.99 28.76
CA ALA A 108 -22.17 35.69 29.54
C ALA A 108 -21.13 34.70 30.12
N LEU A 109 -21.59 33.63 30.77
CA LEU A 109 -20.72 32.61 31.35
C LEU A 109 -19.85 31.91 30.29
N LYS A 110 -20.41 31.65 29.10
CA LYS A 110 -19.65 31.13 27.95
C LYS A 110 -18.53 32.07 27.53
N ARG A 111 -18.75 33.39 27.49
CA ARG A 111 -17.69 34.39 27.23
C ARG A 111 -16.68 34.49 28.37
N MET A 112 -17.13 34.26 29.60
CA MET A 112 -16.28 34.24 30.79
C MET A 112 -15.39 32.99 30.87
N GLY A 113 -15.69 31.92 30.12
CA GLY A 113 -14.81 30.76 29.99
C GLY A 113 -15.44 29.44 30.42
N LEU A 114 -16.74 29.40 30.73
CA LEU A 114 -17.47 28.15 30.98
C LEU A 114 -17.12 27.11 29.91
N LYS A 115 -16.83 25.87 30.31
CA LYS A 115 -16.53 24.79 29.38
C LYS A 115 -17.84 24.17 28.88
N TYR A 116 -18.34 24.71 27.76
CA TYR A 116 -19.66 24.34 27.19
C TYR A 116 -19.60 23.54 25.89
N GLN A 117 -18.40 23.25 25.39
CA GLN A 117 -18.19 22.49 24.18
C GLN A 117 -16.89 21.70 24.29
N VAL A 118 -16.83 20.53 23.66
CA VAL A 118 -15.61 19.73 23.59
C VAL A 118 -14.67 20.35 22.56
N ASN A 119 -13.56 20.89 23.05
CA ASN A 119 -12.41 21.31 22.27
C ASN A 119 -11.16 20.54 22.73
N CYS A 120 -10.01 20.77 22.08
CA CYS A 120 -8.77 20.02 22.34
C CYS A 120 -8.32 20.10 23.81
N GLU A 121 -8.43 21.28 24.43
CA GLU A 121 -8.02 21.48 25.82
C GLU A 121 -8.95 20.73 26.76
N THR A 122 -10.27 20.93 26.62
CA THR A 122 -11.26 20.25 27.48
C THR A 122 -11.26 18.73 27.30
N PHE A 123 -10.92 18.23 26.10
CA PHE A 123 -10.79 16.80 25.86
C PHE A 123 -9.56 16.23 26.60
N ILE A 124 -8.43 16.94 26.57
CA ILE A 124 -7.23 16.57 27.32
C ILE A 124 -7.53 16.57 28.81
N GLU A 125 -8.23 17.59 29.34
CA GLU A 125 -8.64 17.62 30.75
C GLU A 125 -9.50 16.42 31.13
N CYS A 126 -10.45 16.02 30.28
CA CYS A 126 -11.24 14.81 30.49
C CYS A 126 -10.37 13.55 30.52
N ALA A 127 -9.38 13.44 29.62
CA ALA A 127 -8.49 12.28 29.57
C ALA A 127 -7.62 12.19 30.83
N GLN A 128 -7.12 13.34 31.30
CA GLN A 128 -6.32 13.44 32.52
C GLN A 128 -7.13 13.08 33.77
N GLU A 129 -8.41 13.47 33.84
CA GLU A 129 -9.28 13.05 34.95
C GLU A 129 -9.42 11.52 34.99
N ILE A 130 -9.56 10.85 33.84
CA ILE A 130 -9.63 9.38 33.80
C ILE A 130 -8.33 8.74 34.30
N GLU A 131 -7.17 9.24 33.84
CA GLU A 131 -5.86 8.76 34.30
C GLU A 131 -5.69 8.92 35.82
N GLN A 132 -5.99 10.12 36.35
CA GLN A 132 -5.87 10.41 37.78
C GLN A 132 -6.73 9.51 38.66
N GLN A 133 -7.97 9.23 38.25
CA GLN A 133 -8.87 8.35 39.02
C GLN A 133 -8.47 6.88 38.92
N SER A 134 -7.86 6.49 37.80
CA SER A 134 -7.36 5.13 37.58
C SER A 134 -6.14 4.83 38.44
N ASP A 135 -5.24 5.80 38.61
CA ASP A 135 -4.05 5.68 39.47
C ASP A 135 -4.41 5.47 40.95
N ILE A 136 -5.56 5.97 41.41
CA ILE A 136 -6.05 5.82 42.79
C ILE A 136 -6.89 4.52 42.96
N GLN A 137 -6.87 3.62 41.96
CA GLN A 137 -7.66 2.38 41.93
C GLN A 137 -9.17 2.61 42.15
N SER A 138 -9.68 3.75 41.71
CA SER A 138 -11.10 4.06 41.78
C SER A 138 -11.84 3.39 40.62
N ASP A 139 -12.86 2.57 40.92
CA ASP A 139 -13.75 2.00 39.91
C ASP A 139 -14.80 3.00 39.38
N ARG A 140 -14.49 4.30 39.44
CA ARG A 140 -15.39 5.40 39.06
C ARG A 140 -15.86 5.32 37.61
N PHE A 141 -14.99 4.87 36.70
CA PHE A 141 -15.26 4.82 35.26
C PHE A 141 -15.51 3.40 34.78
N SER A 142 -16.64 3.20 34.08
CA SER A 142 -16.92 1.98 33.33
C SER A 142 -16.15 1.96 32.01
N MET A 143 -15.93 0.76 31.46
CA MET A 143 -15.28 0.61 30.16
C MET A 143 -16.09 1.28 29.05
N GLU A 144 -17.42 1.21 29.14
CA GLU A 144 -18.37 1.78 28.19
C GLU A 144 -18.31 3.31 28.16
N GLU A 145 -18.20 3.97 29.31
CA GLU A 145 -18.04 5.43 29.41
C GLU A 145 -16.77 5.89 28.70
N VAL A 146 -15.65 5.21 28.92
CA VAL A 146 -14.36 5.53 28.28
C VAL A 146 -14.40 5.21 26.78
N LYS A 147 -15.03 4.11 26.37
CA LYS A 147 -15.25 3.77 24.95
C LYS A 147 -16.03 4.86 24.21
N MET A 148 -17.04 5.46 24.83
CA MET A 148 -17.77 6.59 24.26
C MET A 148 -16.87 7.81 24.03
N MET A 149 -15.98 8.10 24.98
CA MET A 149 -14.99 9.17 24.83
C MET A 149 -14.00 8.91 23.69
N ILE A 150 -13.50 7.67 23.56
CA ILE A 150 -12.61 7.29 22.45
C ILE A 150 -13.33 7.41 21.10
N ASN A 151 -14.59 6.98 21.02
CA ASN A 151 -15.39 7.13 19.81
C ASN A 151 -15.57 8.62 19.43
N HIS A 152 -15.74 9.50 20.42
CA HIS A 152 -15.77 10.94 20.20
C HIS A 152 -14.45 11.45 19.59
N LEU A 153 -13.30 10.94 20.03
CA LEU A 153 -11.98 11.32 19.50
C LEU A 153 -11.79 10.93 18.03
N TYR A 154 -12.25 9.73 17.64
CA TYR A 154 -12.06 9.21 16.29
C TYR A 154 -13.04 9.78 15.27
N ASN A 155 -14.27 10.05 15.69
CA ASN A 155 -15.32 10.39 14.74
C ASN A 155 -15.32 11.89 14.37
N LYS A 156 -14.83 12.19 13.16
CA LYS A 156 -14.82 13.54 12.57
C LYS A 156 -16.20 14.17 12.39
N SER A 157 -17.28 13.39 12.29
CA SER A 157 -18.64 13.96 12.21
C SER A 157 -19.14 14.42 13.58
N ILE A 158 -18.51 13.97 14.67
CA ILE A 158 -18.89 14.26 16.05
C ILE A 158 -17.90 15.25 16.70
N SER A 159 -16.62 15.21 16.30
CA SER A 159 -15.58 16.09 16.86
C SER A 159 -14.69 16.73 15.77
N ASN A 160 -14.65 18.06 15.75
CA ASN A 160 -13.79 18.86 14.86
C ASN A 160 -12.42 19.15 15.52
N LEU A 161 -11.91 18.22 16.35
CA LEU A 161 -10.73 18.45 17.18
C LEU A 161 -9.47 18.51 16.32
N LYS A 162 -8.77 19.63 16.38
CA LYS A 162 -7.50 19.88 15.69
C LYS A 162 -6.42 20.17 16.73
N PHE A 163 -5.87 19.11 17.34
CA PHE A 163 -4.84 19.26 18.36
C PHE A 163 -3.59 19.94 17.79
N LEU A 164 -3.00 20.87 18.53
CA LEU A 164 -1.63 21.34 18.27
C LEU A 164 -0.62 20.23 18.60
N ASP A 165 0.65 20.39 18.20
CA ASP A 165 1.64 19.30 18.34
C ASP A 165 2.00 18.99 19.79
N ASP A 166 2.07 20.00 20.64
CA ASP A 166 2.24 19.88 22.09
C ASP A 166 1.03 19.19 22.73
N GLN A 167 -0.19 19.60 22.35
CA GLN A 167 -1.44 19.00 22.81
C GLN A 167 -1.56 17.53 22.37
N TRP A 168 -1.16 17.23 21.14
CA TRP A 168 -1.16 15.86 20.61
C TRP A 168 -0.16 14.97 21.36
N LYS A 169 1.07 15.43 21.54
CA LYS A 169 2.09 14.71 22.32
C LYS A 169 1.63 14.46 23.75
N LYS A 170 0.94 15.43 24.37
CA LYS A 170 0.32 15.25 25.69
C LYS A 170 -0.74 14.16 25.62
N LEU A 171 -1.71 14.27 24.71
CA LEU A 171 -2.85 13.35 24.59
C LEU A 171 -2.42 11.88 24.43
N ILE A 172 -1.49 11.59 23.52
CA ILE A 172 -1.10 10.20 23.21
C ILE A 172 -0.39 9.49 24.37
N ASN A 173 0.09 10.25 25.37
CA ASN A 173 0.79 9.72 26.53
C ASN A 173 -0.09 9.57 27.78
N ILE A 174 -1.33 10.08 27.76
CA ILE A 174 -2.26 9.92 28.88
C ILE A 174 -2.78 8.48 28.93
N LYS A 175 -2.79 7.87 30.10
CA LYS A 175 -3.28 6.51 30.35
C LYS A 175 -4.80 6.47 30.55
N PHE A 176 -5.55 6.69 29.49
CA PHE A 176 -7.03 6.66 29.52
C PHE A 176 -7.63 5.69 28.49
N VAL A 177 -6.82 5.04 27.66
CA VAL A 177 -7.30 4.17 26.57
C VAL A 177 -7.55 2.77 27.10
N PRO A 178 -8.73 2.17 26.90
CA PRO A 178 -9.02 0.82 27.38
C PRO A 178 -8.02 -0.22 26.85
N SER A 179 -7.39 -0.95 27.76
CA SER A 179 -6.41 -1.99 27.44
C SER A 179 -6.95 -3.39 27.71
N LYS A 180 -6.54 -4.33 26.87
CA LYS A 180 -6.79 -5.76 27.09
C LYS A 180 -5.67 -6.33 27.95
N ILE A 181 -6.03 -6.88 29.10
CA ILE A 181 -5.13 -7.62 29.97
C ILE A 181 -4.84 -8.96 29.30
N ILE A 182 -3.56 -9.25 29.03
CA ILE A 182 -3.12 -10.60 28.68
C ILE A 182 -2.47 -11.17 29.93
N GLN A 183 -3.17 -12.07 30.60
CA GLN A 183 -2.58 -12.85 31.67
C GLN A 183 -1.69 -13.91 31.03
N ASN A 184 -0.37 -13.79 31.18
CA ASN A 184 0.53 -14.91 30.94
C ASN A 184 1.23 -15.29 32.26
N PRO A 185 1.05 -16.51 32.78
CA PRO A 185 1.67 -16.97 34.02
C PRO A 185 3.20 -16.84 34.04
N LEU A 186 3.85 -16.87 32.87
CA LEU A 186 5.31 -16.83 32.72
C LEU A 186 5.89 -15.41 32.69
N CYS A 187 5.06 -14.38 32.66
CA CYS A 187 5.50 -12.98 32.59
C CYS A 187 5.14 -12.28 33.90
N GLU A 188 6.07 -12.17 34.85
CA GLU A 188 5.80 -11.55 36.16
C GLU A 188 5.43 -10.06 36.06
N GLU A 189 5.89 -9.36 35.02
CA GLU A 189 5.54 -7.97 34.70
C GLU A 189 4.08 -7.82 34.23
N SER A 190 3.41 -8.89 33.79
CA SER A 190 1.99 -8.88 33.41
C SER A 190 1.02 -8.79 34.60
N LYS A 191 1.54 -8.71 35.82
CA LYS A 191 0.76 -8.54 37.06
C LYS A 191 0.21 -7.11 37.22
N GLU A 192 0.73 -6.11 36.50
CA GLU A 192 0.08 -4.80 36.42
C GLU A 192 -1.15 -4.90 35.51
N THR A 193 -2.30 -5.19 36.11
CA THR A 193 -3.62 -5.12 35.48
C THR A 193 -3.98 -3.67 35.18
N LEU A 194 -3.32 -3.05 34.20
CA LEU A 194 -3.69 -1.72 33.75
C LEU A 194 -5.02 -1.84 33.00
N LYS A 195 -6.08 -1.30 33.62
CA LYS A 195 -7.42 -1.14 33.03
C LYS A 195 -7.37 -0.17 31.83
N PHE A 196 -6.48 0.82 31.90
CA PHE A 196 -6.23 1.81 30.86
C PHE A 196 -4.73 1.98 30.60
N GLY A 197 -4.39 2.18 29.32
CA GLY A 197 -3.04 2.51 28.85
C GLY A 197 -3.04 3.76 27.97
N SER A 198 -1.88 4.09 27.40
CA SER A 198 -1.71 5.24 26.51
C SER A 198 -1.59 4.79 25.05
N PHE A 199 -1.93 5.67 24.11
CA PHE A 199 -1.75 5.41 22.67
C PHE A 199 -0.29 5.17 22.29
N SER A 200 0.65 5.80 23.00
CA SER A 200 2.09 5.66 22.76
C SER A 200 2.65 4.30 23.17
N VAL A 201 1.94 3.54 24.00
CA VAL A 201 2.42 2.26 24.54
C VAL A 201 1.66 1.07 23.99
N LEU A 202 0.34 1.20 23.81
CA LEU A 202 -0.53 0.10 23.39
C LEU A 202 -0.32 -0.30 21.93
N CYS A 203 -0.46 -1.59 21.65
CA CYS A 203 -0.35 -2.18 20.32
C CYS A 203 -1.71 -2.66 19.77
N PHE A 204 -1.82 -2.71 18.44
CA PHE A 204 -2.95 -3.36 17.77
C PHE A 204 -2.99 -4.86 18.07
N GLN A 205 -4.19 -5.43 18.18
CA GLN A 205 -4.42 -6.85 18.41
C GLN A 205 -3.81 -7.74 17.31
N LYS A 206 -3.66 -7.23 16.08
CA LYS A 206 -2.99 -7.98 15.00
C LYS A 206 -1.51 -8.31 15.30
N TYR A 207 -0.87 -7.55 16.20
CA TYR A 207 0.50 -7.80 16.63
C TYR A 207 0.59 -8.64 17.90
N LYS A 208 -0.54 -9.21 18.36
CA LYS A 208 -0.58 -9.98 19.60
C LYS A 208 0.49 -11.06 19.62
N ASP A 209 0.61 -11.82 18.55
CA ASP A 209 1.52 -12.96 18.48
C ASP A 209 3.02 -12.58 18.47
N VAL A 210 3.36 -11.31 18.27
CA VAL A 210 4.76 -10.88 18.10
C VAL A 210 5.29 -9.95 19.20
N CYS A 211 4.46 -9.54 20.16
CA CYS A 211 4.91 -8.64 21.23
C CYS A 211 4.16 -8.77 22.56
N TRP A 212 3.39 -9.84 22.79
CA TRP A 212 2.55 -9.95 23.99
C TRP A 212 3.33 -10.01 25.32
N THR A 213 4.62 -10.32 25.27
CA THR A 213 5.50 -10.33 26.47
C THR A 213 6.01 -8.93 26.83
N LYS A 214 5.88 -7.94 25.92
CA LYS A 214 6.47 -6.60 26.07
C LYS A 214 5.45 -5.49 26.05
N ARG A 215 4.30 -5.70 25.40
CA ARG A 215 3.30 -4.65 25.16
C ARG A 215 1.90 -5.12 25.51
N HIS A 216 1.13 -4.20 26.08
CA HIS A 216 -0.31 -4.33 26.22
C HIS A 216 -1.00 -3.94 24.91
N PHE A 217 -2.26 -4.34 24.77
CA PHE A 217 -3.01 -4.15 23.52
C PHE A 217 -4.24 -3.30 23.75
N PHE A 218 -4.63 -2.56 22.72
CA PHE A 218 -5.94 -1.90 22.70
C PHE A 218 -7.05 -2.93 22.91
N GLU A 219 -8.10 -2.57 23.64
CA GLU A 219 -9.33 -3.36 23.60
C GLU A 219 -9.91 -3.36 22.17
N LYS A 220 -10.53 -4.46 21.75
CA LYS A 220 -10.87 -4.73 20.34
C LYS A 220 -11.70 -3.62 19.68
N ASN A 221 -12.54 -2.92 20.44
CA ASN A 221 -13.46 -1.91 19.92
C ASN A 221 -12.95 -0.47 20.12
N VAL A 222 -11.70 -0.30 20.56
CA VAL A 222 -11.08 1.03 20.76
C VAL A 222 -9.79 1.23 19.96
N GLU A 223 -9.47 0.31 19.04
CA GLU A 223 -8.30 0.44 18.18
C GLU A 223 -8.32 1.76 17.40
N PRO A 224 -7.19 2.48 17.33
CA PRO A 224 -7.05 3.68 16.51
C PRO A 224 -7.46 3.45 15.06
N THR A 225 -8.27 4.36 14.51
CA THR A 225 -8.61 4.32 13.08
C THR A 225 -7.42 4.73 12.22
N ASP A 226 -7.38 4.31 10.95
CA ASP A 226 -6.36 4.75 9.99
C ASP A 226 -6.27 6.29 9.93
N SER A 227 -7.41 6.97 10.04
CA SER A 227 -7.47 8.44 10.03
C SER A 227 -6.77 9.08 11.23
N PHE A 228 -6.78 8.40 12.38
CA PHE A 228 -6.08 8.82 13.59
C PHE A 228 -4.57 8.55 13.47
N CYS A 229 -4.21 7.36 12.99
CA CYS A 229 -2.81 6.96 12.77
C CYS A 229 -2.09 7.77 11.69
N LYS A 230 -2.80 8.43 10.77
CA LYS A 230 -2.17 9.34 9.78
C LYS A 230 -1.30 10.43 10.42
N ARG A 231 -1.61 10.85 11.64
CA ARG A 231 -0.83 11.88 12.34
C ARG A 231 0.46 11.34 12.98
N ASP A 232 0.41 10.11 13.50
CA ASP A 232 1.60 9.39 13.96
C ASP A 232 1.47 7.91 13.54
N PRO A 233 2.09 7.51 12.42
CA PRO A 233 1.96 6.17 11.86
C PRO A 233 2.51 5.06 12.75
N ARG A 234 3.29 5.39 13.80
CA ARG A 234 3.88 4.42 14.72
C ARG A 234 2.92 3.98 15.82
N ILE A 235 1.81 4.69 16.01
CA ILE A 235 0.80 4.34 17.02
C ILE A 235 0.29 2.93 16.76
N GLY A 236 0.29 2.10 17.80
CA GLY A 236 -0.20 0.73 17.73
C GLY A 236 0.76 -0.27 17.12
N ILE A 237 1.95 0.14 16.67
CA ILE A 237 2.96 -0.73 16.07
C ILE A 237 4.07 -0.98 17.10
N PRO A 238 4.39 -2.24 17.45
CA PRO A 238 5.49 -2.53 18.35
C PRO A 238 6.83 -2.11 17.74
N SER A 239 7.77 -1.67 18.57
CA SER A 239 9.10 -1.37 18.07
C SER A 239 9.82 -2.67 17.68
N PRO A 240 10.75 -2.65 16.71
CA PRO A 240 11.48 -3.86 16.35
C PRO A 240 12.27 -4.45 17.53
N LYS A 241 12.74 -3.60 18.45
CA LYS A 241 13.36 -4.04 19.71
C LYS A 241 12.40 -4.85 20.57
N ASP A 242 11.14 -4.41 20.72
CA ASP A 242 10.13 -5.16 21.48
C ASP A 242 9.90 -6.55 20.85
N ILE A 243 9.90 -6.63 19.51
CA ILE A 243 9.69 -7.89 18.79
C ILE A 243 10.89 -8.83 18.95
N ILE A 244 12.12 -8.33 18.90
CA ILE A 244 13.33 -9.14 19.12
C ILE A 244 13.34 -9.70 20.55
N GLU A 245 13.11 -8.85 21.56
CA GLU A 245 13.07 -9.33 22.94
C GLU A 245 11.92 -10.32 23.18
N HIS A 246 10.78 -10.12 22.50
CA HIS A 246 9.67 -11.06 22.49
C HIS A 246 10.05 -12.40 21.85
N TRP A 247 10.66 -12.35 20.68
CA TRP A 247 11.10 -13.53 19.93
C TRP A 247 12.09 -14.37 20.73
N SER A 248 13.12 -13.75 21.31
CA SER A 248 14.08 -14.44 22.18
C SER A 248 13.39 -15.07 23.40
N PHE A 249 12.38 -14.40 23.98
CA PHE A 249 11.60 -14.98 25.08
C PHE A 249 10.78 -16.19 24.63
N VAL A 250 10.11 -16.11 23.48
CA VAL A 250 9.26 -17.19 22.96
C VAL A 250 10.09 -18.43 22.66
N VAL A 251 11.23 -18.29 21.98
CA VAL A 251 12.13 -19.41 21.67
C VAL A 251 12.64 -20.08 22.95
N LYS A 252 13.11 -19.28 23.94
CA LYS A 252 13.61 -19.81 25.22
C LYS A 252 12.56 -20.53 26.07
N ASN A 253 11.27 -20.27 25.84
CA ASN A 253 10.17 -20.80 26.65
C ASN A 253 9.12 -21.55 25.81
N ILE A 254 9.51 -22.04 24.63
CA ILE A 254 8.55 -22.48 23.61
C ILE A 254 7.66 -23.63 24.09
N GLU A 255 8.22 -24.62 24.78
CA GLU A 255 7.47 -25.73 25.38
C GLU A 255 6.52 -25.26 26.49
N SER A 256 6.93 -24.28 27.29
CA SER A 256 6.09 -23.75 28.38
C SER A 256 4.93 -22.92 27.85
N ILE A 257 5.10 -22.25 26.71
CA ILE A 257 4.08 -21.39 26.10
C ILE A 257 3.06 -22.23 25.31
N PHE A 258 3.52 -23.17 24.49
CA PHE A 258 2.66 -23.90 23.54
C PHE A 258 2.36 -25.35 23.97
N GLY A 259 3.03 -25.86 25.00
CA GLY A 259 2.90 -27.25 25.42
C GLY A 259 3.33 -28.20 24.30
N GLN A 260 2.38 -28.97 23.78
CA GLN A 260 2.59 -29.92 22.67
C GLN A 260 2.08 -29.40 21.32
N ASP A 261 1.56 -28.16 21.26
CA ASP A 261 0.99 -27.59 20.03
C ASP A 261 2.09 -27.02 19.11
N ARG A 262 2.70 -27.92 18.35
CA ARG A 262 3.73 -27.58 17.35
C ARG A 262 3.22 -26.65 16.26
N SER A 263 1.94 -26.76 15.90
CA SER A 263 1.36 -25.99 14.80
C SER A 263 1.21 -24.53 15.21
N GLU A 264 0.72 -24.28 16.41
CA GLU A 264 0.59 -22.93 16.96
C GLU A 264 1.96 -22.28 17.19
N ALA A 265 2.94 -23.04 17.72
CA ALA A 265 4.31 -22.56 17.88
C ALA A 265 4.91 -22.11 16.53
N LYS A 266 4.79 -22.96 15.50
CA LYS A 266 5.31 -22.64 14.16
C LYS A 266 4.61 -21.42 13.54
N ARG A 267 3.28 -21.30 13.70
CA ARG A 267 2.49 -20.14 13.24
C ARG A 267 2.97 -18.83 13.86
N VAL A 268 3.18 -18.81 15.18
CA VAL A 268 3.64 -17.61 15.89
C VAL A 268 5.05 -17.20 15.42
N ILE A 269 5.94 -18.18 15.29
CA ILE A 269 7.32 -17.95 14.81
C ILE A 269 7.34 -17.43 13.37
N GLU A 270 6.49 -17.99 12.50
CA GLU A 270 6.33 -17.51 11.13
C GLU A 270 5.88 -16.04 11.09
N GLU A 271 4.92 -15.65 11.92
CA GLU A 271 4.44 -14.26 11.98
C GLU A 271 5.53 -13.30 12.51
N ILE A 272 6.35 -13.75 13.47
CA ILE A 272 7.54 -13.00 13.92
C ILE A 272 8.51 -12.80 12.75
N TYR A 273 8.85 -13.84 11.99
CA TYR A 273 9.79 -13.75 10.87
C TYR A 273 9.28 -12.83 9.79
N LYS A 274 8.00 -12.92 9.45
CA LYS A 274 7.36 -12.07 8.45
C LYS A 274 7.44 -10.59 8.80
N ILE A 275 7.13 -10.23 10.05
CA ILE A 275 7.19 -8.83 10.50
C ILE A 275 8.64 -8.35 10.61
N MET A 276 9.54 -9.18 11.14
CA MET A 276 10.94 -8.81 11.27
C MET A 276 11.64 -8.68 9.92
N ASN A 277 11.33 -9.54 8.95
CA ASN A 277 11.85 -9.43 7.59
C ASN A 277 11.43 -8.10 6.94
N LYS A 278 10.17 -7.71 7.11
CA LYS A 278 9.71 -6.39 6.67
C LYS A 278 10.46 -5.24 7.37
N ASN A 279 10.67 -5.34 8.69
CA ASN A 279 11.36 -4.30 9.45
C ASN A 279 12.83 -4.11 9.00
N VAL A 280 13.55 -5.19 8.66
CA VAL A 280 14.93 -5.08 8.14
C VAL A 280 15.00 -4.59 6.70
N GLU A 281 13.94 -4.78 5.91
CA GLU A 281 13.83 -4.22 4.55
C GLU A 281 13.60 -2.71 4.59
N GLU A 282 12.89 -2.22 5.62
CA GLU A 282 12.59 -0.80 5.80
C GLU A 282 13.67 -0.02 6.57
N SER A 283 14.55 -0.69 7.33
CA SER A 283 15.57 -0.06 8.17
C SER A 283 16.94 -0.73 8.04
N GLU A 284 17.92 0.01 7.50
CA GLU A 284 19.29 -0.49 7.37
C GLU A 284 20.05 -0.56 8.71
N GLU A 285 19.64 0.21 9.71
CA GLU A 285 20.32 0.29 11.02
C GLU A 285 19.89 -0.84 11.98
N LEU A 286 18.91 -1.66 11.58
CA LEU A 286 18.42 -2.72 12.45
C LEU A 286 19.39 -3.91 12.49
N GLU A 287 19.97 -4.14 13.67
CA GLU A 287 20.85 -5.28 13.94
C GLU A 287 20.07 -6.44 14.55
N ILE A 288 20.36 -7.66 14.07
CA ILE A 288 19.88 -8.92 14.66
C ILE A 288 21.09 -9.62 15.28
N ASP A 289 20.96 -10.06 16.53
CA ASP A 289 22.03 -10.81 17.18
C ASP A 289 22.33 -12.10 16.41
N ASN A 290 23.58 -12.25 15.97
CA ASN A 290 24.04 -13.38 15.19
C ASN A 290 24.48 -14.58 16.05
N LYS A 291 24.36 -14.48 17.38
CA LYS A 291 24.75 -15.50 18.36
C LYS A 291 23.57 -16.22 19.01
N GLU A 292 22.38 -15.63 19.02
CA GLU A 292 21.20 -16.31 19.56
C GLU A 292 20.62 -17.30 18.53
N GLU A 293 20.24 -18.49 19.00
CA GLU A 293 19.62 -19.55 18.18
C GLU A 293 18.13 -19.25 17.95
N LEU A 294 17.86 -18.28 17.09
CA LEU A 294 16.51 -17.75 16.89
C LEU A 294 15.77 -18.32 15.67
N PHE A 295 16.48 -19.01 14.77
CA PHE A 295 15.94 -19.47 13.49
C PHE A 295 15.61 -20.95 13.51
N LEU A 296 14.36 -21.30 13.22
CA LEU A 296 13.89 -22.68 13.13
C LEU A 296 14.29 -23.28 11.77
N ASN A 297 15.46 -23.92 11.72
CA ASN A 297 16.00 -24.60 10.54
C ASN A 297 15.79 -26.13 10.63
N GLY A 298 14.57 -26.53 10.98
CA GLY A 298 14.11 -27.90 11.10
C GLY A 298 12.58 -27.96 11.16
N ASP A 299 12.02 -29.16 11.37
CA ASP A 299 10.57 -29.35 11.31
C ASP A 299 9.86 -29.19 12.67
N ASP A 300 10.53 -29.49 13.78
CA ASP A 300 9.92 -29.47 15.12
C ASP A 300 10.36 -28.24 15.93
N PRO A 301 9.48 -27.26 16.20
CA PRO A 301 9.80 -26.11 17.04
C PRO A 301 10.09 -26.47 18.50
N LEU A 302 9.71 -27.66 18.97
CA LEU A 302 9.97 -28.13 20.33
C LEU A 302 11.30 -28.87 20.46
N ASP A 303 11.98 -29.19 19.35
CA ASP A 303 13.33 -29.76 19.39
C ASP A 303 14.36 -28.63 19.35
N GLU A 304 15.09 -28.45 20.46
CA GLU A 304 16.16 -27.46 20.58
C GLU A 304 17.19 -27.55 19.44
N LYS A 305 17.43 -28.74 18.88
CA LYS A 305 18.39 -28.92 17.76
C LYS A 305 17.92 -28.32 16.44
N CYS A 306 16.62 -28.05 16.32
CA CYS A 306 16.06 -27.39 15.12
C CYS A 306 16.30 -25.87 15.14
N TRP A 307 16.73 -25.30 16.26
CA TRP A 307 17.03 -23.88 16.39
C TRP A 307 18.50 -23.61 16.11
N VAL A 308 18.77 -22.63 15.25
CA VAL A 308 20.13 -22.26 14.85
C VAL A 308 20.31 -20.75 14.81
N THR A 309 21.56 -20.32 14.90
CA THR A 309 21.92 -18.91 14.69
C THR A 309 21.84 -18.55 13.21
N GLY A 310 21.57 -17.28 12.90
CA GLY A 310 21.60 -16.79 11.52
C GLY A 310 22.97 -17.01 10.87
N SER A 311 24.03 -16.83 11.66
CA SER A 311 25.41 -17.06 11.24
C SER A 311 25.71 -18.51 10.83
N LYS A 312 24.92 -19.50 11.25
CA LYS A 312 25.11 -20.90 10.83
C LYS A 312 24.46 -21.19 9.47
N LEU A 313 23.66 -20.30 8.91
CA LEU A 313 22.88 -20.56 7.71
C LEU A 313 23.57 -20.09 6.43
N ALA A 314 23.35 -20.82 5.33
CA ALA A 314 23.78 -20.40 4.01
C ALA A 314 22.74 -20.67 2.90
N PHE A 315 22.60 -19.69 2.01
CA PHE A 315 21.88 -19.80 0.73
C PHE A 315 22.82 -20.29 -0.38
N GLY A 316 22.27 -21.06 -1.33
CA GLY A 316 23.01 -21.54 -2.51
C GLY A 316 23.76 -22.86 -2.32
N ILE A 317 23.81 -23.42 -1.11
CA ILE A 317 24.39 -24.74 -0.87
C ILE A 317 23.36 -25.87 -1.07
N GLN A 318 23.82 -27.01 -1.61
CA GLN A 318 22.94 -28.14 -1.93
C GLN A 318 22.61 -29.00 -0.70
N GLU A 319 23.57 -29.13 0.22
CA GLU A 319 23.53 -29.91 1.44
C GLU A 319 24.25 -29.19 2.59
N ASN A 320 24.01 -29.62 3.83
CA ASN A 320 24.69 -29.05 5.00
C ASN A 320 26.20 -29.33 4.93
N THR A 321 26.99 -28.36 5.37
CA THR A 321 28.45 -28.44 5.46
C THR A 321 28.88 -28.46 6.92
N GLU A 322 30.16 -28.72 7.21
CA GLU A 322 30.68 -28.66 8.58
C GLU A 322 30.54 -27.27 9.22
N ALA A 323 30.51 -26.20 8.42
CA ALA A 323 30.49 -24.81 8.90
C ALA A 323 29.12 -24.12 8.79
N ARG A 324 28.26 -24.59 7.88
CA ARG A 324 27.01 -23.95 7.51
C ARG A 324 25.92 -24.97 7.18
N ASP A 325 24.74 -24.75 7.71
CA ASP A 325 23.52 -25.48 7.38
C ASP A 325 22.81 -24.82 6.19
N LYS A 326 22.22 -25.65 5.33
CA LYS A 326 21.36 -25.19 4.24
C LYS A 326 20.09 -24.58 4.83
N VAL A 327 19.71 -23.42 4.31
CA VAL A 327 18.42 -22.79 4.64
C VAL A 327 17.28 -23.69 4.14
N VAL A 328 16.42 -24.13 5.05
CA VAL A 328 15.22 -24.91 4.71
C VAL A 328 14.14 -24.05 4.07
N ASP A 329 13.21 -24.67 3.34
CA ASP A 329 12.15 -23.99 2.59
C ASP A 329 11.27 -23.07 3.47
N PHE A 330 11.06 -23.44 4.74
CA PHE A 330 10.31 -22.62 5.70
C PHE A 330 10.97 -21.25 5.97
N LEU A 331 12.30 -21.19 5.96
CA LEU A 331 13.07 -19.98 6.21
C LEU A 331 13.41 -19.21 4.92
N ALA A 332 13.37 -19.88 3.77
CA ALA A 332 13.78 -19.31 2.48
C ALA A 332 13.10 -17.96 2.13
N PRO A 333 11.81 -17.71 2.45
CA PRO A 333 11.18 -16.41 2.19
C PRO A 333 11.77 -15.25 2.98
N TYR A 334 12.46 -15.50 4.09
CA TYR A 334 12.99 -14.48 5.01
C TYR A 334 14.47 -14.19 4.77
N LYS A 335 14.89 -14.23 3.50
CA LYS A 335 16.30 -14.09 3.09
C LYS A 335 16.94 -12.81 3.62
N THR A 336 16.27 -11.66 3.53
CA THR A 336 16.81 -10.39 4.01
C THR A 336 17.09 -10.45 5.50
N LEU A 337 16.14 -10.94 6.30
CA LEU A 337 16.31 -11.15 7.74
C LEU A 337 17.49 -12.07 8.06
N LEU A 338 17.61 -13.19 7.36
CA LEU A 338 18.67 -14.17 7.58
C LEU A 338 20.06 -13.58 7.28
N LEU A 339 20.21 -12.88 6.15
CA LEU A 339 21.48 -12.21 5.81
C LEU A 339 21.85 -11.15 6.87
N ARG A 340 20.88 -10.40 7.38
CA ARG A 340 21.10 -9.45 8.49
C ARG A 340 21.52 -10.12 9.80
N ALA A 341 21.06 -11.34 10.03
CA ALA A 341 21.47 -12.16 11.17
C ALA A 341 22.80 -12.91 10.95
N GLY A 342 23.52 -12.63 9.86
CA GLY A 342 24.83 -13.18 9.56
C GLY A 342 24.84 -14.42 8.66
N ALA A 343 23.70 -14.80 8.08
CA ALA A 343 23.67 -15.85 7.07
C ALA A 343 24.49 -15.46 5.85
N MET A 344 25.05 -16.45 5.17
CA MET A 344 25.85 -16.24 3.97
C MET A 344 25.06 -16.60 2.72
N GLU A 345 25.30 -15.90 1.63
CA GLU A 345 24.87 -16.36 0.31
C GLU A 345 26.11 -16.72 -0.49
N VAL A 346 26.11 -17.92 -1.08
CA VAL A 346 27.17 -18.31 -2.00
C VAL A 346 27.13 -17.38 -3.22
N ASP A 347 28.22 -16.64 -3.41
CA ASP A 347 28.40 -15.79 -4.58
C ASP A 347 28.76 -16.66 -5.79
N ASP A 348 27.75 -17.15 -6.51
CA ASP A 348 27.92 -17.94 -7.73
C ASP A 348 28.30 -17.11 -8.96
N ASN A 349 28.69 -15.83 -8.81
CA ASN A 349 29.07 -15.00 -9.96
C ASN A 349 30.26 -15.57 -10.75
N TYR A 350 31.17 -16.31 -10.11
CA TYR A 350 32.26 -17.00 -10.82
C TYR A 350 31.77 -18.16 -11.70
N ILE A 351 30.59 -18.74 -11.42
CA ILE A 351 29.95 -19.74 -12.30
C ILE A 351 29.35 -19.06 -13.54
N ASN A 352 28.96 -17.78 -13.46
CA ASN A 352 28.50 -17.01 -14.63
C ASN A 352 29.63 -16.70 -15.61
N GLU A 353 30.89 -16.56 -15.16
CA GLU A 353 32.05 -16.46 -16.05
C GLU A 353 32.30 -17.76 -16.84
N TYR A 354 31.85 -18.92 -16.34
CA TYR A 354 32.00 -20.23 -17.00
C TYR A 354 30.71 -20.79 -17.62
N LYS A 355 29.56 -20.12 -17.46
CA LYS A 355 28.30 -20.52 -18.12
C LYS A 355 28.23 -19.94 -19.54
N ARG A 356 28.69 -20.79 -20.47
CA ARG A 356 28.52 -20.74 -21.93
C ARG A 356 29.27 -19.60 -22.63
N SER A 357 30.42 -19.93 -23.21
CA SER A 357 30.70 -19.43 -24.56
C SER A 357 29.41 -19.57 -25.36
N GLU A 358 28.99 -18.50 -26.05
CA GLU A 358 27.84 -18.53 -26.95
C GLU A 358 27.79 -19.90 -27.63
N LYS A 359 26.76 -20.69 -27.34
CA LYS A 359 26.56 -21.96 -28.04
C LYS A 359 26.38 -21.58 -29.51
N LEU A 360 27.47 -21.60 -30.27
CA LEU A 360 27.44 -21.68 -31.72
C LEU A 360 26.70 -22.97 -32.02
N SER A 361 25.39 -22.87 -32.23
CA SER A 361 24.59 -24.03 -32.58
C SER A 361 25.07 -24.52 -33.94
N GLN A 362 25.31 -25.83 -34.07
CA GLN A 362 25.57 -26.41 -35.38
C GLN A 362 24.42 -26.09 -36.36
N LYS A 363 23.19 -25.92 -35.84
CA LYS A 363 22.01 -25.41 -36.58
C LYS A 363 22.28 -24.00 -37.14
N ASP A 364 22.73 -23.06 -36.31
CA ASP A 364 22.96 -21.66 -36.72
C ASP A 364 24.11 -21.57 -37.73
N LYS A 365 25.15 -22.39 -37.55
CA LYS A 365 26.26 -22.50 -38.51
C LYS A 365 25.79 -23.04 -39.86
N LEU A 366 24.89 -24.03 -39.86
CA LEU A 366 24.31 -24.59 -41.08
C LEU A 366 23.49 -23.54 -41.83
N PHE A 367 22.51 -22.90 -41.18
CA PHE A 367 21.66 -21.90 -41.83
C PHE A 367 22.46 -20.69 -42.34
N LYS A 368 23.39 -20.18 -41.55
CA LYS A 368 24.28 -19.09 -41.97
C LYS A 368 25.07 -19.43 -43.23
N ASN A 369 25.51 -20.68 -43.39
CA ASN A 369 26.24 -21.11 -44.58
C ASN A 369 25.31 -21.35 -45.77
N LEU A 370 24.12 -21.93 -45.56
CA LEU A 370 23.12 -22.11 -46.62
C LEU A 370 22.68 -20.76 -47.21
N LEU A 371 22.41 -19.76 -46.36
CA LEU A 371 22.04 -18.40 -46.80
C LEU A 371 23.15 -17.71 -47.59
N LYS A 372 24.41 -17.89 -47.18
CA LYS A 372 25.56 -17.39 -47.96
C LYS A 372 25.62 -17.98 -49.36
N PHE A 373 25.17 -19.21 -49.55
CA PHE A 373 25.22 -19.85 -50.86
C PHE A 373 24.21 -19.24 -51.84
N ILE A 374 23.02 -18.83 -51.41
CA ILE A 374 22.03 -18.16 -52.28
C ILE A 374 22.59 -16.87 -52.92
N ASN A 375 23.38 -16.09 -52.17
CA ASN A 375 23.78 -14.74 -52.57
C ASN A 375 24.97 -14.69 -53.55
N HIS A 376 25.52 -15.84 -53.98
CA HIS A 376 26.67 -15.91 -54.87
C HIS A 376 26.46 -16.92 -56.00
N GLU A 377 27.02 -16.64 -57.18
CA GLU A 377 27.20 -17.67 -58.21
C GLU A 377 28.05 -18.79 -57.63
N ASN A 378 27.41 -19.92 -57.34
CA ASN A 378 28.01 -21.00 -56.60
C ASN A 378 27.85 -22.33 -57.34
N LYS A 379 28.95 -23.08 -57.42
CA LYS A 379 29.02 -24.42 -58.02
C LYS A 379 28.16 -25.46 -57.29
N HIS A 380 27.60 -25.11 -56.14
CA HIS A 380 26.78 -26.00 -55.32
C HIS A 380 25.29 -25.97 -55.69
N HIS A 381 24.84 -25.04 -56.54
CA HIS A 381 23.45 -24.99 -56.99
C HIS A 381 23.18 -25.98 -58.12
N ASP A 382 22.04 -26.67 -58.08
CA ASP A 382 21.63 -27.73 -59.00
C ASP A 382 20.24 -27.47 -59.63
N VAL A 383 19.63 -26.34 -59.29
CA VAL A 383 18.40 -25.79 -59.86
C VAL A 383 18.54 -24.29 -60.10
N THR A 384 17.92 -23.82 -61.18
CA THR A 384 17.86 -22.40 -61.54
C THR A 384 16.41 -21.97 -61.76
N PHE A 385 15.97 -20.93 -61.07
CA PHE A 385 14.74 -20.22 -61.38
C PHE A 385 14.99 -19.21 -62.49
N ILE A 386 14.25 -19.32 -63.58
CA ILE A 386 14.29 -18.38 -64.70
C ILE A 386 13.11 -17.42 -64.52
N VAL A 387 13.41 -16.19 -64.07
CA VAL A 387 12.43 -15.16 -63.75
C VAL A 387 12.61 -13.98 -64.71
N GLY A 388 11.84 -13.98 -65.79
CA GLY A 388 12.02 -13.00 -66.87
C GLY A 388 13.39 -13.14 -67.55
N LYS A 389 14.29 -12.17 -67.30
CA LYS A 389 15.68 -12.17 -67.80
C LYS A 389 16.71 -12.52 -66.72
N GLU A 390 16.26 -12.76 -65.49
CA GLU A 390 17.14 -13.11 -64.37
C GLU A 390 17.14 -14.61 -64.11
N GLU A 391 18.31 -15.12 -63.78
CA GLU A 391 18.52 -16.48 -63.31
C GLU A 391 18.85 -16.44 -61.82
N ILE A 392 18.11 -17.21 -61.02
CA ILE A 392 18.29 -17.30 -59.57
C ILE A 392 18.55 -18.76 -59.22
N SER A 393 19.78 -19.07 -58.86
CA SER A 393 20.21 -20.44 -58.55
C SER A 393 19.84 -20.86 -57.12
N ALA A 394 19.55 -22.15 -56.92
CA ALA A 394 19.12 -22.74 -55.65
C ALA A 394 19.53 -24.23 -55.55
N ASN A 395 19.18 -24.87 -54.42
CA ASN A 395 19.49 -26.27 -54.10
C ASN A 395 18.21 -27.11 -54.00
N ARG A 396 18.10 -28.18 -54.81
CA ARG A 396 16.95 -29.11 -54.81
C ARG A 396 16.63 -29.62 -53.42
N TYR A 397 17.65 -30.08 -52.68
CA TYR A 397 17.44 -30.65 -51.34
C TYR A 397 16.84 -29.66 -50.35
N VAL A 398 17.28 -28.40 -50.37
CA VAL A 398 16.74 -27.38 -49.46
C VAL A 398 15.29 -27.07 -49.84
N LEU A 399 15.02 -26.93 -51.13
CA LEU A 399 13.68 -26.69 -51.65
C LEU A 399 12.72 -27.84 -51.34
N SER A 400 13.12 -29.10 -51.58
CA SER A 400 12.33 -30.28 -51.27
C SER A 400 12.08 -30.44 -49.76
N ALA A 401 13.07 -30.10 -48.92
CA ALA A 401 12.89 -30.16 -47.47
C ALA A 401 11.94 -29.07 -46.96
N ALA A 402 11.88 -27.92 -47.64
CA ALA A 402 11.05 -26.79 -47.22
C ALA A 402 9.63 -26.80 -47.83
N SER A 403 9.39 -27.56 -48.90
CA SER A 403 8.10 -27.64 -49.57
C SER A 403 7.86 -28.99 -50.23
N THR A 404 6.69 -29.57 -49.95
CA THR A 404 6.19 -30.79 -50.61
C THR A 404 5.99 -30.59 -52.12
N HIS A 405 5.72 -29.37 -52.58
CA HIS A 405 5.69 -29.05 -54.00
C HIS A 405 7.01 -29.37 -54.68
N PHE A 406 8.11 -28.86 -54.11
CA PHE A 406 9.44 -29.06 -54.66
C PHE A 406 9.93 -30.50 -54.47
N GLU A 407 9.54 -31.17 -53.40
CA GLU A 407 9.74 -32.62 -53.26
C GLU A 407 9.14 -33.37 -54.46
N MET A 408 7.84 -33.15 -54.76
CA MET A 408 7.19 -33.79 -55.91
C MET A 408 7.82 -33.40 -57.25
N VAL A 409 8.18 -32.13 -57.43
CA VAL A 409 8.79 -31.64 -58.68
C VAL A 409 10.15 -32.29 -58.94
N PHE A 410 10.94 -32.59 -57.91
CA PHE A 410 12.28 -33.13 -58.04
C PHE A 410 12.37 -34.66 -57.87
N CYS A 411 11.36 -35.30 -57.29
CA CYS A 411 11.31 -36.76 -57.14
C CYS A 411 11.25 -37.50 -58.49
N ASP A 412 10.48 -37.01 -59.45
CA ASP A 412 10.21 -37.72 -60.71
C ASP A 412 10.83 -37.09 -61.96
N LEU A 413 11.48 -35.92 -61.83
CA LEU A 413 12.01 -35.16 -62.96
C LEU A 413 13.45 -34.74 -62.71
N ASN A 414 14.33 -34.96 -63.71
CA ASN A 414 15.65 -34.32 -63.80
C ASN A 414 15.52 -32.83 -64.17
N LYS A 415 14.59 -32.12 -63.52
CA LYS A 415 14.29 -30.72 -63.79
C LYS A 415 15.35 -29.85 -63.13
N THR A 416 16.19 -29.24 -63.95
CA THR A 416 17.23 -28.28 -63.55
C THR A 416 16.74 -26.84 -63.56
N GLU A 417 15.59 -26.57 -64.18
CA GLU A 417 15.09 -25.21 -64.41
C GLU A 417 13.62 -25.06 -64.01
N ILE A 418 13.32 -23.99 -63.27
CA ILE A 418 11.96 -23.60 -62.90
C ILE A 418 11.65 -22.26 -63.55
N LYS A 419 10.72 -22.25 -64.52
CA LYS A 419 10.27 -21.01 -65.16
C LYS A 419 9.24 -20.31 -64.27
N VAL A 420 9.47 -19.03 -64.01
CA VAL A 420 8.57 -18.15 -63.25
C VAL A 420 8.11 -17.06 -64.20
N GLU A 421 6.82 -17.07 -64.54
CA GLU A 421 6.28 -16.23 -65.61
C GLU A 421 5.71 -14.89 -65.13
N LYS A 422 5.14 -14.84 -63.92
CA LYS A 422 4.35 -13.69 -63.47
C LYS A 422 5.02 -12.89 -62.37
N GLU A 423 5.83 -13.54 -61.55
CA GLU A 423 6.35 -13.01 -60.31
C GLU A 423 7.69 -12.30 -60.53
N LYS A 424 7.97 -11.30 -59.69
CA LYS A 424 9.18 -10.48 -59.84
C LYS A 424 10.41 -11.20 -59.28
N PRO A 425 11.61 -10.99 -59.87
CA PRO A 425 12.85 -11.61 -59.39
C PRO A 425 13.09 -11.38 -57.89
N HIS A 426 12.84 -10.16 -57.40
CA HIS A 426 12.99 -9.82 -55.98
C HIS A 426 12.13 -10.70 -55.06
N THR A 427 10.86 -10.94 -55.41
CA THR A 427 9.95 -11.77 -54.62
C THR A 427 10.44 -13.21 -54.54
N ILE A 428 10.99 -13.73 -55.64
CA ILE A 428 11.61 -15.06 -55.67
C ILE A 428 12.87 -15.11 -54.81
N ARG A 429 13.69 -14.04 -54.76
CA ARG A 429 14.86 -13.98 -53.88
C ARG A 429 14.48 -14.01 -52.40
N VAL A 430 13.48 -13.21 -51.99
CA VAL A 430 13.00 -13.21 -50.59
C VAL A 430 12.39 -14.56 -50.24
N PHE A 431 11.57 -15.13 -51.12
CA PHE A 431 11.00 -16.45 -50.97
C PHE A 431 12.08 -17.52 -50.73
N LEU A 432 13.14 -17.55 -51.55
CA LEU A 432 14.23 -18.51 -51.40
C LEU A 432 15.02 -18.30 -50.11
N ARG A 433 15.30 -17.06 -49.71
CA ARG A 433 15.99 -16.78 -48.44
C ARG A 433 15.18 -17.26 -47.25
N TRP A 434 13.86 -17.06 -47.28
CA TRP A 434 12.97 -17.57 -46.25
C TRP A 434 13.02 -19.11 -46.16
N LEU A 435 12.95 -19.82 -47.29
CA LEU A 435 13.09 -21.29 -47.32
C LEU A 435 14.43 -21.79 -46.77
N TYR A 436 15.48 -20.96 -46.83
CA TYR A 436 16.81 -21.27 -46.32
C TYR A 436 16.99 -20.87 -44.84
N GLY A 437 15.93 -20.44 -44.18
CA GLY A 437 15.88 -20.19 -42.74
C GLY A 437 16.06 -18.72 -42.34
N GLU A 438 15.99 -17.78 -43.28
CA GLU A 438 15.99 -16.35 -42.98
C GLU A 438 14.56 -15.82 -42.84
N GLU A 439 13.94 -16.10 -41.69
CA GLU A 439 12.55 -15.68 -41.41
C GLU A 439 12.36 -14.16 -41.54
N ALA A 440 13.38 -13.38 -41.14
CA ALA A 440 13.38 -11.93 -41.24
C ALA A 440 13.38 -11.38 -42.68
N ALA A 441 13.61 -12.22 -43.70
CA ALA A 441 13.65 -11.78 -45.10
C ALA A 441 12.32 -11.15 -45.56
N ILE A 442 11.19 -11.52 -44.95
CA ILE A 442 9.88 -10.93 -45.26
C ILE A 442 9.89 -9.42 -44.95
N ASN A 443 10.61 -8.99 -43.92
CA ASN A 443 10.64 -7.62 -43.39
C ASN A 443 11.63 -6.70 -44.11
N GLU A 444 12.25 -7.17 -45.20
CA GLU A 444 13.16 -6.32 -45.95
C GLU A 444 12.38 -5.27 -46.76
N GLU A 445 12.24 -4.08 -46.17
CA GLU A 445 11.74 -2.88 -46.86
C GLU A 445 12.79 -2.27 -47.82
N ASN A 446 13.99 -2.86 -47.90
CA ASN A 446 15.11 -2.38 -48.71
C ASN A 446 14.89 -2.66 -50.21
N PHE A 447 14.08 -1.81 -50.86
CA PHE A 447 14.19 -1.59 -52.29
C PHE A 447 15.55 -0.94 -52.56
N GLU A 448 16.54 -1.67 -53.07
CA GLU A 448 17.85 -1.10 -53.42
C GLU A 448 17.66 0.18 -54.26
N GLU A 449 18.29 1.30 -53.86
CA GLU A 449 18.28 2.56 -54.61
C GLU A 449 18.73 2.28 -56.06
N GLY A 450 17.80 2.48 -57.01
CA GLY A 450 18.03 2.26 -58.44
C GLY A 450 17.42 0.97 -59.03
N LYS A 451 16.80 0.10 -58.23
CA LYS A 451 16.04 -1.08 -58.69
C LYS A 451 14.70 -1.21 -57.95
N GLU A 452 13.83 -0.22 -58.04
CA GLU A 452 12.47 -0.32 -57.49
C GLU A 452 11.66 -1.38 -58.26
N TYR A 453 11.70 -2.63 -57.78
CA TYR A 453 10.83 -3.69 -58.28
C TYR A 453 9.37 -3.45 -57.88
N TYR A 454 9.13 -2.69 -56.80
CA TYR A 454 7.82 -2.40 -56.25
C TYR A 454 7.71 -0.92 -55.87
N THR A 455 6.53 -0.34 -56.11
CA THR A 455 6.18 1.03 -55.72
C THR A 455 5.56 1.10 -54.32
N ASP A 456 5.09 -0.04 -53.79
CA ASP A 456 4.56 -0.17 -52.44
C ASP A 456 4.85 -1.58 -51.89
N TYR A 457 5.15 -1.66 -50.59
CA TYR A 457 5.50 -2.90 -49.89
C TYR A 457 4.32 -3.87 -49.76
N LEU A 458 3.09 -3.37 -49.73
CA LEU A 458 1.90 -4.22 -49.71
C LEU A 458 1.78 -5.08 -50.98
N THR A 459 2.12 -4.52 -52.15
CA THR A 459 2.11 -5.25 -53.42
C THR A 459 3.19 -6.33 -53.43
N PHE A 460 4.34 -6.08 -52.80
CA PHE A 460 5.35 -7.11 -52.56
C PHE A 460 4.82 -8.24 -51.68
N LEU A 461 4.21 -7.92 -50.52
CA LEU A 461 3.65 -8.94 -49.63
C LEU A 461 2.56 -9.77 -50.32
N VAL A 462 1.70 -9.13 -51.12
CA VAL A 462 0.66 -9.83 -51.90
C VAL A 462 1.27 -10.75 -52.96
N ASP A 463 2.35 -10.34 -53.64
CA ASP A 463 3.04 -11.21 -54.59
C ASP A 463 3.76 -12.36 -53.88
N LEU A 464 4.37 -12.12 -52.71
CA LEU A 464 4.99 -13.16 -51.89
C LEU A 464 3.98 -14.19 -51.39
N LEU A 465 2.78 -13.73 -51.01
CA LEU A 465 1.65 -14.59 -50.65
C LEU A 465 1.27 -15.52 -51.81
N LYS A 466 1.20 -15.00 -53.04
CA LYS A 466 0.92 -15.80 -54.24
C LYS A 466 2.03 -16.81 -54.52
N VAL A 467 3.30 -16.43 -54.36
CA VAL A 467 4.44 -17.34 -54.53
C VAL A 467 4.37 -18.47 -53.50
N ALA A 468 4.15 -18.15 -52.22
CA ALA A 468 4.03 -19.14 -51.15
C ALA A 468 2.88 -20.13 -51.42
N ASP A 469 1.75 -19.63 -51.91
CA ASP A 469 0.61 -20.47 -52.29
C ASP A 469 0.86 -21.31 -53.56
N ASN A 470 1.57 -20.74 -54.55
CA ASN A 470 1.91 -21.45 -55.79
C ASN A 470 2.84 -22.64 -55.57
N TYR A 471 3.75 -22.53 -54.59
CA TYR A 471 4.74 -23.55 -54.25
C TYR A 471 4.42 -24.27 -52.93
N ASP A 472 3.17 -24.26 -52.48
CA ASP A 472 2.66 -25.02 -51.33
C ASP A 472 3.47 -24.81 -50.01
N VAL A 473 3.83 -23.57 -49.70
CA VAL A 473 4.56 -23.18 -48.48
C VAL A 473 3.62 -22.51 -47.47
N GLU A 474 2.86 -23.32 -46.74
CA GLU A 474 1.79 -22.86 -45.85
C GLU A 474 2.29 -21.96 -44.70
N LEU A 475 3.46 -22.27 -44.13
CA LEU A 475 4.04 -21.47 -43.04
C LEU A 475 4.33 -20.03 -43.48
N LEU A 476 5.01 -19.85 -44.63
CA LEU A 476 5.28 -18.51 -45.17
C LEU A 476 3.98 -17.79 -45.54
N LYS A 477 3.01 -18.50 -46.09
CA LYS A 477 1.70 -17.93 -46.41
C LYS A 477 1.03 -17.34 -45.17
N ASN A 478 1.00 -18.10 -44.07
CA ASN A 478 0.45 -17.65 -42.79
C ASN A 478 1.21 -16.45 -42.23
N GLU A 479 2.54 -16.46 -42.25
CA GLU A 479 3.36 -15.33 -41.80
C GLU A 479 3.07 -14.05 -42.60
N VAL A 480 2.94 -14.16 -43.92
CA VAL A 480 2.62 -13.00 -44.77
C VAL A 480 1.20 -12.47 -44.48
N GLU A 481 0.21 -13.35 -44.25
CA GLU A 481 -1.12 -12.93 -43.80
C GLU A 481 -1.04 -12.16 -42.48
N ASP A 482 -0.32 -12.69 -41.50
CA ASP A 482 -0.17 -12.10 -40.18
C ASP A 482 0.55 -10.74 -40.26
N VAL A 483 1.58 -10.57 -41.11
CA VAL A 483 2.25 -9.27 -41.35
C VAL A 483 1.29 -8.25 -41.96
N ILE A 484 0.48 -8.63 -42.96
CA ILE A 484 -0.48 -7.70 -43.59
C ILE A 484 -1.53 -7.22 -42.58
N ILE A 485 -2.01 -8.12 -41.70
CA ILE A 485 -3.02 -7.82 -40.68
C ILE A 485 -2.42 -7.00 -39.53
N SER A 486 -1.31 -7.46 -38.96
CA SER A 486 -0.72 -6.90 -37.73
C SER A 486 -0.12 -5.51 -37.93
N ASP A 487 0.50 -5.26 -39.09
CA ASP A 487 1.06 -3.93 -39.44
C ASP A 487 -0.02 -2.92 -39.88
N ARG A 488 -1.31 -3.25 -39.74
CA ARG A 488 -2.45 -2.40 -40.15
C ARG A 488 -2.37 -1.93 -41.60
N ARG A 489 -1.91 -2.80 -42.51
CA ARG A 489 -1.75 -2.47 -43.94
C ARG A 489 -3.07 -2.55 -44.73
N ILE A 490 -4.16 -2.95 -44.08
CA ILE A 490 -5.53 -2.93 -44.62
C ILE A 490 -6.13 -1.52 -44.45
N SER A 491 -6.57 -0.92 -45.55
CA SER A 491 -7.19 0.41 -45.57
C SER A 491 -8.35 0.48 -46.58
N VAL A 492 -9.16 1.52 -46.46
CA VAL A 492 -10.29 1.78 -47.38
C VAL A 492 -9.85 1.87 -48.85
N HIS A 493 -8.59 2.28 -49.12
CA HIS A 493 -8.07 2.42 -50.47
C HIS A 493 -7.54 1.13 -51.08
N ASN A 494 -7.17 0.12 -50.27
CA ASN A 494 -6.49 -1.07 -50.75
C ASN A 494 -7.24 -2.38 -50.47
N VAL A 495 -8.25 -2.40 -49.59
CA VAL A 495 -8.99 -3.61 -49.21
C VAL A 495 -9.59 -4.36 -50.41
N ASN A 496 -10.15 -3.62 -51.39
CA ASN A 496 -10.68 -4.22 -52.62
C ASN A 496 -9.58 -4.82 -53.51
N LYS A 497 -8.39 -4.20 -53.55
CA LYS A 497 -7.22 -4.72 -54.29
C LYS A 497 -6.73 -6.02 -53.63
N ILE A 498 -6.61 -6.04 -52.30
CA ILE A 498 -6.22 -7.25 -51.55
C ILE A 498 -7.22 -8.37 -51.80
N LEU A 499 -8.53 -8.12 -51.62
CA LEU A 499 -9.57 -9.13 -51.85
C LEU A 499 -9.60 -9.69 -53.28
N ASN A 500 -9.30 -8.86 -54.29
CA ASN A 500 -9.20 -9.33 -55.67
C ASN A 500 -7.96 -10.20 -55.89
N CYS A 501 -6.80 -9.82 -55.31
CA CYS A 501 -5.60 -10.64 -55.39
C CYS A 501 -5.77 -12.00 -54.71
N LEU A 502 -6.51 -12.07 -53.60
CA LEU A 502 -6.79 -13.34 -52.91
C LEU A 502 -7.60 -14.33 -53.74
N LYS A 503 -8.35 -13.87 -54.77
CA LYS A 503 -9.07 -14.75 -55.70
C LYS A 503 -8.15 -15.47 -56.69
N GLU A 504 -6.92 -14.98 -56.87
CA GLU A 504 -5.93 -15.57 -57.77
C GLU A 504 -5.10 -16.67 -57.11
N CYS A 505 -5.15 -16.80 -55.78
CA CYS A 505 -4.50 -17.89 -55.04
C CYS A 505 -5.24 -19.23 -55.25
N LYS A 506 -4.49 -20.32 -55.38
CA LYS A 506 -4.99 -21.71 -55.43
C LYS A 506 -5.77 -22.08 -54.17
N ALA A 507 -5.27 -21.68 -53.00
CA ALA A 507 -5.99 -21.81 -51.74
C ALA A 507 -6.23 -20.42 -51.11
N PRO A 508 -7.44 -20.13 -50.58
CA PRO A 508 -7.70 -18.83 -49.97
C PRO A 508 -6.87 -18.65 -48.70
N ALA A 509 -6.21 -17.49 -48.58
CA ALA A 509 -5.62 -17.01 -47.34
C ALA A 509 -6.78 -16.60 -46.41
N LEU A 510 -7.29 -17.56 -45.65
CA LEU A 510 -8.60 -17.48 -44.97
C LEU A 510 -8.63 -16.37 -43.93
N LYS A 511 -7.57 -16.22 -43.13
CA LYS A 511 -7.51 -15.22 -42.06
C LYS A 511 -7.52 -13.81 -42.65
N LEU A 512 -6.67 -13.56 -43.65
CA LEU A 512 -6.60 -12.26 -44.31
C LEU A 512 -7.89 -11.94 -45.07
N LYS A 513 -8.50 -12.94 -45.70
CA LYS A 513 -9.80 -12.78 -46.38
C LYS A 513 -10.90 -12.38 -45.39
N GLU A 514 -11.08 -13.12 -44.31
CA GLU A 514 -12.07 -12.83 -43.27
C GLU A 514 -11.85 -11.44 -42.65
N CYS A 515 -10.59 -11.09 -42.37
CA CYS A 515 -10.23 -9.77 -41.87
C CYS A 515 -10.59 -8.65 -42.86
N CYS A 516 -10.29 -8.83 -44.15
CA CYS A 516 -10.61 -7.86 -45.19
C CYS A 516 -12.12 -7.74 -45.45
N GLU A 517 -12.87 -8.85 -45.42
CA GLU A 517 -14.33 -8.85 -45.56
C GLU A 517 -15.00 -8.12 -44.40
N LYS A 518 -14.57 -8.41 -43.16
CA LYS A 518 -15.04 -7.70 -41.96
C LYS A 518 -14.70 -6.22 -42.00
N PHE A 519 -13.46 -5.86 -42.34
CA PHE A 519 -13.05 -4.46 -42.49
C PHE A 519 -13.93 -3.73 -43.52
N LYS A 520 -14.26 -4.39 -44.62
CA LYS A 520 -15.11 -3.83 -45.68
C LYS A 520 -16.57 -3.67 -45.22
N GLU A 521 -17.11 -4.60 -44.45
CA GLU A 521 -18.44 -4.52 -43.85
C GLU A 521 -18.52 -3.33 -42.88
N ASP A 522 -17.58 -3.24 -41.95
CA ASP A 522 -17.49 -2.18 -40.93
C ASP A 522 -17.27 -0.78 -41.53
N ASN A 523 -16.73 -0.68 -42.75
CA ASN A 523 -16.41 0.57 -43.45
C ASN A 523 -17.13 0.72 -44.80
N SER A 524 -18.30 0.09 -44.95
CA SER A 524 -19.02 -0.02 -46.23
C SER A 524 -19.36 1.30 -46.92
N GLU A 525 -19.53 2.40 -46.16
CA GLU A 525 -19.78 3.75 -46.71
C GLU A 525 -18.53 4.38 -47.34
N LEU A 526 -17.33 3.95 -46.93
CA LEU A 526 -16.03 4.50 -47.35
C LEU A 526 -15.30 3.63 -48.39
N CYS A 527 -15.65 2.34 -48.49
CA CYS A 527 -14.97 1.34 -49.34
C CYS A 527 -15.57 1.17 -50.76
N ARG A 528 -16.27 2.20 -51.29
CA ARG A 528 -16.96 2.16 -52.59
C ARG A 528 -16.02 2.04 -53.79
#